data_AF-A0A2V9YTE9-F1
#
_entry.id   AF-A0A2V9YTE9-F1
#
_cell.length_a   1.000
_cell.length_b   1.000
_cell.length_c   1.000
_cell.angle_alpha   90.00
_cell.angle_beta   90.00
_cell.angle_gamma   90.00
#
_symmetry.space_group_name_H-M   'P 1'
#
loop_
_entity.id
_entity.type
_entity.pdbx_description
1 polymer ?
#
loop_
_entity_poly.entity_id
_entity_poly.type
_entity_poly.pdbx_seq_one_letter_code
_entity_poly.pdbx_strand_id
1 'polypeptide(L)'
;MKITELLLAELDREGVGIRKTLERVPEGKNDWKPHPKSMPLCYLATIVATIPAWVDMVLNLDELDINPPGGSKYKPQEWKTRRDLLEQFEASMKKGREALLKASDDRLLNTRWKLLAAGREMS
;
A
#
# COMPACT_ATOMS: atom_id res chain seq x y z
N MET A 1 -5.37 -25.22 -7.12
CA MET A 1 -5.70 -23.77 -7.05
C MET A 1 -4.38 -23.05 -6.90
N LYS A 2 -4.07 -22.10 -7.78
CA LYS A 2 -2.82 -21.32 -7.65
C LYS A 2 -3.02 -20.24 -6.58
N ILE A 3 -1.98 -19.97 -5.80
CA ILE A 3 -2.05 -18.93 -4.75
C ILE A 3 -2.16 -17.55 -5.39
N THR A 4 -1.48 -17.32 -6.52
CA THR A 4 -1.60 -16.07 -7.27
C THR A 4 -3.04 -15.76 -7.68
N GLU A 5 -3.80 -16.77 -8.12
CA GLU A 5 -5.23 -16.62 -8.49
C GLU A 5 -6.10 -16.24 -7.28
N LEU A 6 -5.84 -16.84 -6.11
CA LEU A 6 -6.53 -16.52 -4.87
C LEU A 6 -6.27 -15.06 -4.44
N LEU A 7 -5.00 -14.65 -4.45
CA LEU A 7 -4.60 -13.30 -4.04
C LEU A 7 -5.09 -12.22 -5.01
N LEU A 8 -5.15 -12.52 -6.32
CA LEU A 8 -5.76 -11.64 -7.31
C LEU A 8 -7.26 -11.44 -7.02
N ALA A 9 -7.99 -12.52 -6.76
CA ALA A 9 -9.41 -12.43 -6.42
C ALA A 9 -9.65 -11.66 -5.11
N GLU A 10 -8.75 -11.79 -4.14
CA GLU A 10 -8.83 -11.06 -2.88
C GLU A 10 -8.54 -9.56 -3.07
N LEU A 11 -7.49 -9.22 -3.82
CA LEU A 11 -7.16 -7.82 -4.16
C LEU A 11 -8.36 -7.12 -4.82
N ASP A 12 -9.04 -7.82 -5.73
CA ASP A 12 -10.20 -7.32 -6.45
C ASP A 12 -11.40 -7.05 -5.53
N ARG A 13 -11.64 -7.97 -4.60
CA ARG A 13 -12.71 -7.87 -3.61
C ARG A 13 -12.47 -6.71 -2.66
N GLU A 14 -11.27 -6.61 -2.10
CA GLU A 14 -10.87 -5.54 -1.17
C GLU A 14 -10.87 -4.17 -1.84
N GLY A 15 -10.48 -4.11 -3.12
CA GLY A 15 -10.50 -2.88 -3.91
C GLY A 15 -11.87 -2.19 -3.94
N VAL A 16 -12.97 -2.95 -3.86
CA VAL A 16 -14.33 -2.37 -3.79
C VAL A 16 -14.54 -1.58 -2.50
N GLY A 17 -14.09 -2.12 -1.36
CA GLY A 17 -14.20 -1.46 -0.06
C GLY A 17 -13.30 -0.23 0.05
N ILE A 18 -12.08 -0.34 -0.47
CA ILE A 18 -11.11 0.78 -0.51
C ILE A 18 -11.67 1.93 -1.34
N ARG A 19 -12.14 1.65 -2.57
CA ARG A 19 -12.74 2.67 -3.45
C ARG A 19 -13.88 3.42 -2.75
N LYS A 20 -14.83 2.69 -2.17
CA LYS A 20 -15.96 3.27 -1.43
C LYS A 20 -15.50 4.15 -0.27
N THR A 21 -14.42 3.76 0.40
CA THR A 21 -13.85 4.54 1.51
C THR A 21 -13.26 5.85 0.99
N LEU A 22 -12.47 5.81 -0.09
CA LEU A 22 -11.86 6.99 -0.69
C LEU A 22 -12.90 7.97 -1.24
N GLU A 23 -13.99 7.48 -1.84
CA GLU A 23 -15.14 8.30 -2.29
C GLU A 23 -15.79 9.11 -1.16
N ARG A 24 -15.65 8.67 0.10
CA ARG A 24 -16.26 9.29 1.28
C ARG A 24 -15.31 10.18 2.06
N VAL A 25 -14.05 10.31 1.62
CA VAL A 25 -13.09 11.19 2.28
C VAL A 25 -13.60 12.64 2.21
N PRO A 26 -13.72 13.34 3.36
CA PRO A 26 -14.19 14.71 3.39
C PRO A 26 -13.10 15.66 2.91
N GLU A 27 -13.33 16.32 1.76
CA GLU A 27 -12.46 17.38 1.27
C GLU A 27 -12.49 18.59 2.21
N GLY A 28 -11.37 19.32 2.28
CA GLY A 28 -11.20 20.44 3.20
C GLY A 28 -10.90 20.05 4.66
N LYS A 29 -10.90 18.75 5.00
CA LYS A 29 -10.50 18.22 6.32
C LYS A 29 -9.16 17.49 6.30
N ASN A 30 -8.28 17.85 5.38
CA ASN A 30 -6.98 17.20 5.16
C ASN A 30 -6.10 17.17 6.41
N ASP A 31 -6.08 18.26 7.18
CA ASP A 31 -5.30 18.40 8.41
C ASP A 31 -6.01 17.88 9.67
N TRP A 32 -7.25 17.41 9.53
CA TRP A 32 -8.02 16.92 10.66
C TRP A 32 -7.36 15.70 11.28
N LYS A 33 -7.35 15.66 12.61
CA LYS A 33 -6.82 14.55 13.40
C LYS A 33 -7.85 14.15 14.45
N PRO A 34 -8.15 12.84 14.63
CA PRO A 34 -9.01 12.40 15.72
C PRO A 34 -8.37 12.63 17.10
N HIS A 35 -7.04 12.63 17.16
CA HIS A 35 -6.25 12.88 18.37
C HIS A 35 -4.91 13.54 18.00
N PRO A 36 -4.30 14.41 18.84
CA PRO A 36 -3.05 15.10 18.50
C PRO A 36 -1.86 14.18 18.13
N LYS A 37 -1.83 12.97 18.70
CA LYS A 37 -0.81 11.94 18.39
C LYS A 37 -1.05 11.22 17.06
N SER A 38 -2.23 11.36 16.45
CA SER A 38 -2.56 10.71 15.19
C SER A 38 -1.95 11.45 13.99
N MET A 39 -1.78 10.73 12.89
CA MET A 39 -1.45 11.33 11.59
C MET A 39 -2.64 12.10 11.03
N PRO A 40 -2.41 13.16 10.22
CA PRO A 40 -3.49 13.86 9.53
C PRO A 40 -4.33 12.94 8.65
N LEU A 41 -5.61 13.25 8.48
CA LEU A 41 -6.53 12.47 7.64
C LEU A 41 -6.03 12.34 6.19
N CYS A 42 -5.45 13.41 5.63
CA CYS A 42 -4.82 13.42 4.31
C CYS A 42 -3.76 12.33 4.16
N TYR A 43 -2.86 12.24 5.14
CA TYR A 43 -1.82 11.23 5.17
C TYR A 43 -2.42 9.82 5.23
N LEU A 44 -3.42 9.61 6.08
CA LEU A 44 -4.08 8.30 6.21
C LEU A 44 -4.80 7.89 4.92
N ALA A 45 -5.55 8.81 4.29
CA ALA A 45 -6.23 8.55 3.02
C ALA A 45 -5.23 8.24 1.90
N THR A 46 -4.10 8.96 1.87
CA THR A 46 -2.98 8.72 0.96
C THR A 46 -2.39 7.31 1.11
N ILE A 47 -2.20 6.84 2.35
CA ILE A 47 -1.74 5.47 2.60
C ILE A 47 -2.78 4.46 2.06
N VAL A 48 -4.06 4.66 2.36
CA VAL A 48 -5.14 3.78 1.86
C VAL A 48 -5.17 3.71 0.33
N ALA A 49 -4.98 4.84 -0.36
CA ALA A 49 -4.93 4.89 -1.83
C ALA A 49 -3.69 4.20 -2.43
N THR A 50 -2.60 4.06 -1.67
CA THR A 50 -1.33 3.52 -2.17
C THR A 50 -1.04 2.08 -1.76
N ILE A 51 -1.73 1.56 -0.75
CA ILE A 51 -1.55 0.18 -0.24
C ILE A 51 -1.55 -0.88 -1.36
N PRO A 52 -2.46 -0.88 -2.36
CA PRO A 52 -2.46 -1.93 -3.38
C PRO A 52 -1.14 -2.01 -4.19
N ALA A 53 -0.43 -0.89 -4.35
CA ALA A 53 0.85 -0.86 -5.04
C ALA A 53 1.98 -1.55 -4.25
N TRP A 54 1.81 -1.75 -2.94
CA TRP A 54 2.81 -2.38 -2.09
C TRP A 54 2.97 -3.86 -2.39
N VAL A 55 1.97 -4.49 -3.02
CA VAL A 55 2.07 -5.88 -3.50
C VAL A 55 3.27 -6.03 -4.45
N ASP A 56 3.47 -5.07 -5.36
CA ASP A 56 4.64 -5.04 -6.25
C ASP A 56 5.95 -4.91 -5.48
N MET A 57 5.98 -4.04 -4.47
CA MET A 57 7.15 -3.83 -3.62
C MET A 57 7.53 -5.10 -2.85
N VAL A 58 6.56 -5.79 -2.26
CA VAL A 58 6.79 -7.03 -1.49
C VAL A 58 7.22 -8.17 -2.43
N LEU A 59 6.66 -8.26 -3.63
CA LEU A 59 7.00 -9.33 -4.57
C LEU A 59 8.38 -9.15 -5.20
N ASN A 60 8.77 -7.92 -5.52
CA ASN A 60 10.01 -7.64 -6.26
C ASN A 60 11.20 -7.32 -5.36
N LEU A 61 11.01 -7.15 -4.05
CA LEU A 61 12.09 -6.96 -3.09
C LEU A 61 12.15 -8.13 -2.12
N ASP A 62 13.35 -8.64 -1.83
CA ASP A 62 13.55 -9.70 -0.82
C ASP A 62 13.51 -9.15 0.61
N GLU A 63 13.71 -7.84 0.76
CA GLU A 63 13.64 -7.15 2.04
C GLU A 63 13.14 -5.71 1.88
N LEU A 64 12.48 -5.21 2.92
CA LEU A 64 12.05 -3.82 3.03
C LEU A 64 12.49 -3.25 4.38
N ASP A 65 13.37 -2.25 4.38
CA ASP A 65 13.65 -1.46 5.59
C ASP A 65 12.72 -0.24 5.63
N ILE A 66 11.86 -0.17 6.64
CA ILE A 66 10.94 0.96 6.82
C ILE A 66 11.59 2.18 7.50
N ASN A 67 12.81 2.02 8.02
CA ASN A 67 13.57 3.09 8.66
C ASN A 67 15.09 2.97 8.39
N PRO A 68 15.52 2.99 7.12
CA PRO A 68 16.92 2.73 6.75
C PRO A 68 17.87 3.78 7.35
N PRO A 69 19.03 3.37 7.91
CA PRO A 69 20.01 4.30 8.46
C PRO A 69 20.51 5.26 7.37
N GLY A 70 20.30 6.57 7.56
CA GLY A 70 20.70 7.59 6.57
C GLY A 70 19.79 7.72 5.34
N GLY A 71 18.73 6.92 5.23
CA GLY A 71 17.74 7.06 4.17
C GLY A 71 16.71 8.15 4.44
N SER A 72 16.05 8.65 3.40
CA SER A 72 14.93 9.58 3.55
C SER A 72 13.78 8.88 4.27
N LYS A 73 13.24 9.49 5.34
CA LYS A 73 11.98 9.03 5.93
C LYS A 73 10.93 8.96 4.83
N TYR A 74 10.31 7.80 4.63
CA TYR A 74 9.23 7.65 3.66
C TYR A 74 8.16 8.71 3.96
N LYS A 75 8.03 9.66 3.05
CA LYS A 75 6.98 10.66 3.06
C LYS A 75 6.16 10.43 1.79
N PRO A 76 5.00 9.76 1.89
CA PRO A 76 4.16 9.59 0.74
C PRO A 76 3.73 10.97 0.24
N GLN A 77 3.58 11.09 -1.08
CA GLN A 77 2.94 12.27 -1.67
C GLN A 77 1.53 12.40 -1.10
N GLU A 78 1.17 13.59 -0.65
CA GLU A 78 -0.14 13.85 -0.07
C GLU A 78 -1.14 14.30 -1.13
N TRP A 79 -2.17 13.49 -1.36
CA TRP A 79 -3.29 13.84 -2.24
C TRP A 79 -4.44 14.43 -1.42
N LYS A 80 -4.85 15.65 -1.79
CA LYS A 80 -5.76 16.48 -0.98
C LYS A 80 -7.21 16.45 -1.44
N THR A 81 -7.48 15.85 -2.60
CA THR A 81 -8.82 15.74 -3.19
C THR A 81 -9.21 14.29 -3.38
N ARG A 82 -10.52 14.00 -3.36
CA ARG A 82 -11.01 12.65 -3.63
C ARG A 82 -10.65 12.18 -5.03
N ARG A 83 -10.69 13.09 -6.01
CA ARG A 83 -10.33 12.78 -7.40
C ARG A 83 -8.90 12.26 -7.48
N ASP A 84 -7.94 12.97 -6.88
CA ASP A 84 -6.54 12.57 -6.93
C ASP A 84 -6.30 11.24 -6.17
N LEU A 85 -6.97 11.05 -5.01
CA LEU A 85 -6.90 9.81 -4.25
C LEU A 85 -7.42 8.61 -5.05
N LEU A 86 -8.53 8.78 -5.77
CA LEU A 86 -9.12 7.73 -6.60
C LEU A 86 -8.25 7.42 -7.83
N GLU A 87 -7.72 8.44 -8.51
CA GLU A 87 -6.77 8.26 -9.61
C GLU A 87 -5.53 7.49 -9.17
N GLN A 88 -4.96 7.87 -8.02
CA GLN A 88 -3.83 7.13 -7.45
C GLN A 88 -4.22 5.70 -7.06
N PHE A 89 -5.41 5.50 -6.50
CA PHE A 89 -5.89 4.17 -6.14
C PHE A 89 -6.02 3.26 -7.37
N GLU A 90 -6.53 3.74 -8.51
CA GLU A 90 -6.56 2.96 -9.75
C GLU A 90 -5.16 2.56 -10.21
N ALA A 91 -4.21 3.51 -10.17
CA ALA A 91 -2.82 3.24 -10.52
C ALA A 91 -2.21 2.18 -9.58
N SER A 92 -2.51 2.25 -8.28
CA SER A 92 -2.07 1.28 -7.29
C SER A 92 -2.66 -0.11 -7.52
N MET A 93 -3.96 -0.18 -7.82
CA MET A 93 -4.66 -1.44 -8.13
C MET A 93 -4.09 -2.09 -9.38
N LYS A 94 -3.88 -1.31 -10.44
CA LYS A 94 -3.25 -1.80 -11.67
C LYS A 94 -1.87 -2.37 -11.39
N LYS A 95 -1.04 -1.63 -10.64
CA LYS A 95 0.31 -2.06 -10.29
C LYS A 95 0.33 -3.36 -9.47
N GLY A 96 -0.51 -3.46 -8.44
CA GLY A 96 -0.62 -4.67 -7.63
C GLY A 96 -1.10 -5.89 -8.43
N ARG A 97 -2.10 -5.72 -9.30
CA ARG A 97 -2.59 -6.78 -10.20
C ARG A 97 -1.49 -7.25 -11.16
N GLU A 98 -0.80 -6.33 -11.82
CA GLU A 98 0.28 -6.66 -12.75
C GLU A 98 1.41 -7.42 -12.07
N ALA A 99 1.76 -7.08 -10.83
CA ALA A 99 2.77 -7.79 -10.07
C ALA A 99 2.34 -9.23 -9.74
N LEU A 100 1.10 -9.43 -9.27
CA LEU A 100 0.58 -10.77 -8.98
C LEU A 100 0.44 -11.65 -10.23
N LEU A 101 0.06 -11.06 -11.38
CA LEU A 101 -0.03 -11.79 -12.65
C LEU A 101 1.35 -12.27 -13.15
N LYS A 102 2.42 -11.56 -12.80
CA LYS A 102 3.81 -11.93 -13.15
C LYS A 102 4.46 -12.84 -12.11
N ALA A 103 3.92 -12.90 -10.90
CA ALA A 103 4.45 -13.73 -9.83
C ALA A 103 4.20 -15.23 -10.08
N SER A 104 5.06 -16.05 -9.50
CA SER A 104 4.89 -17.51 -9.45
C SER A 104 4.55 -17.95 -8.03
N ASP A 105 3.81 -19.05 -7.89
CA ASP A 105 3.55 -19.64 -6.56
C ASP A 105 4.86 -20.03 -5.86
N ASP A 106 5.90 -20.40 -6.62
CA ASP A 106 7.24 -20.67 -6.09
C ASP A 106 7.85 -19.43 -5.41
N ARG A 107 7.78 -18.25 -6.04
CA ARG A 107 8.19 -16.98 -5.44
C ARG A 107 7.45 -16.75 -4.12
N LEU A 108 6.14 -16.96 -4.11
CA LEU A 108 5.30 -16.71 -2.93
C LEU A 108 5.59 -17.67 -1.77
N LEU A 109 5.86 -18.94 -2.07
CA LEU A 109 5.96 -20.01 -1.08
C LEU A 109 7.39 -20.26 -0.58
N ASN A 110 8.39 -20.04 -1.44
CA ASN A 110 9.77 -20.44 -1.16
C ASN A 110 10.73 -19.26 -0.95
N THR A 111 10.27 -18.02 -1.10
CA THR A 111 11.09 -16.85 -0.79
C THR A 111 10.98 -16.47 0.67
N ARG A 112 12.12 -16.35 1.36
CA ARG A 112 12.19 -15.73 2.67
C ARG A 112 12.23 -14.20 2.52
N TRP A 113 11.09 -13.56 2.75
CA TRP A 113 10.98 -12.11 2.78
C TRP A 113 11.29 -11.54 4.18
N LYS A 114 11.93 -10.37 4.25
CA LYS A 114 12.30 -9.72 5.53
C LYS A 114 11.76 -8.29 5.62
N LEU A 115 11.13 -7.98 6.76
CA LEU A 115 10.87 -6.59 7.16
C LEU A 115 11.98 -6.14 8.09
N LEU A 116 12.64 -5.03 7.77
CA LEU A 116 13.68 -4.44 8.59
C LEU A 116 13.23 -3.09 9.14
N ALA A 117 13.78 -2.71 10.29
CA ALA A 117 13.74 -1.34 10.79
C ALA A 117 15.13 -0.94 11.28
N ALA A 118 15.74 0.05 10.62
CA ALA A 118 17.10 0.50 10.90
C ALA A 118 18.12 -0.64 10.81
N GLY A 119 18.05 -1.42 9.73
CA GLY A 119 18.94 -2.54 9.43
C GLY A 119 18.71 -3.80 10.28
N ARG A 120 17.69 -3.80 11.15
CA ARG A 120 17.38 -4.96 12.01
C ARG A 120 16.09 -5.63 11.56
N GLU A 121 16.15 -6.95 11.39
CA GLU A 121 14.96 -7.76 11.09
C GLU A 121 13.94 -7.62 12.22
N MET A 122 12.72 -7.26 11.85
CA MET A 122 11.59 -7.20 12.75
C MET A 122 11.06 -8.62 12.93
N SER A 123 11.39 -9.24 14.08
CA SER A 123 10.89 -10.57 14.49
C SER A 123 9.52 -10.49 15.16
#